data_AF-A0A7H8QUV3-F1
#
_entry.id   AF-A0A7H8QUV3-F1
#
_cell.length_a   1.000
_cell.length_b   1.000
_cell.length_c   1.000
_cell.angle_alpha   90.00
_cell.angle_beta   90.00
_cell.angle_gamma   90.00
#
_symmetry.space_group_name_H-M   'P 1'
#
loop_
_entity.id
_entity.type
_entity.pdbx_description
1 polymer ?
#
loop_
_entity_poly.entity_id
_entity_poly.type
_entity_poly.pdbx_seq_one_letter_code
_entity_poly.pdbx_strand_id
1 'polypeptide(L)'
;MKKVLDWLLDQGLNINAPSEEAHYSDSNREGHDNAVGVLNRAATYDDVDILDHLVARGAEPTHSNALHHAAMSFTMVAYLIGNYKLDVNADDSRGGLNAQTLGSGPWGCPLNYPVSNSNLLAVESLLKYGAEVGDSPAIAISKGHAPSLKLPLDHGADSSEALDTAVRMDFVDSCKPCL
;
A
#
# COMPACT_ATOMS: atom_id res chain seq x y z
N MET A 1 6.66 -2.65 24.94
CA MET A 1 6.22 -1.63 23.97
C MET A 1 4.90 -0.96 24.41
N LYS A 2 3.79 -1.70 24.59
CA LYS A 2 2.48 -1.15 25.01
C LYS A 2 2.54 -0.17 26.21
N LYS A 3 3.25 -0.52 27.28
CA LYS A 3 3.40 0.36 28.46
C LYS A 3 3.97 1.76 28.19
N VAL A 4 4.93 1.88 27.27
CA VAL A 4 5.53 3.19 26.91
C VAL A 4 4.57 3.97 26.02
N LEU A 5 3.92 3.28 25.08
CA LEU A 5 2.87 3.86 24.24
C LEU A 5 1.69 4.36 25.08
N ASP A 6 1.22 3.56 26.04
CA ASP A 6 0.15 3.93 26.98
C ASP A 6 0.52 5.20 27.73
N TRP A 7 1.73 5.23 28.30
CA TRP A 7 2.23 6.39 29.01
C TRP A 7 2.26 7.64 28.12
N LEU A 8 2.75 7.55 26.88
CA LEU A 8 2.79 8.68 25.94
C LEU A 8 1.39 9.18 25.59
N LEU A 9 0.45 8.28 25.32
CA LEU A 9 -0.94 8.62 25.03
C LEU A 9 -1.63 9.26 26.25
N ASP A 10 -1.33 8.78 27.45
CA ASP A 10 -1.82 9.37 28.70
C ASP A 10 -1.21 10.77 28.96
N GLN A 11 -0.05 11.09 28.40
CA GLN A 11 0.52 12.44 28.41
C GLN A 11 -0.11 13.38 27.36
N GLY A 12 -1.10 12.92 26.59
CA GLY A 12 -1.77 13.72 25.56
C GLY A 12 -1.08 13.71 24.20
N LEU A 13 -0.23 12.72 23.92
CA LEU A 13 0.26 12.49 22.56
C LEU A 13 -0.93 12.32 21.61
N ASN A 14 -0.98 13.12 20.54
CA ASN A 14 -1.98 12.95 19.51
C ASN A 14 -1.64 11.71 18.66
N ILE A 15 -2.40 10.63 18.86
CA ILE A 15 -2.22 9.35 18.16
C ILE A 15 -2.43 9.45 16.64
N ASN A 16 -3.19 10.46 16.19
CA ASN A 16 -3.48 10.73 14.79
C ASN A 16 -2.64 11.88 14.22
N ALA A 17 -1.57 12.29 14.92
CA ALA A 17 -0.65 13.28 14.36
C ALA A 17 -0.01 12.74 13.07
N PRO A 18 0.17 13.58 12.04
CA PRO A 18 0.95 13.25 10.85
C PRO A 18 2.30 12.66 11.22
N SER A 19 2.83 11.74 10.40
CA SER A 19 4.24 11.42 10.52
C SER A 19 5.03 12.65 10.05
N GLU A 20 5.87 13.25 10.91
CA GLU A 20 6.75 14.36 10.52
C GLU A 20 7.92 13.88 9.62
N GLU A 21 7.74 12.83 8.82
CA GLU A 21 8.75 12.44 7.85
C GLU A 21 8.67 13.40 6.64
N ALA A 22 9.34 14.54 6.77
CA ALA A 22 9.74 15.35 5.63
C ALA A 22 10.64 14.48 4.73
N HIS A 23 10.07 13.90 3.67
CA HIS A 23 10.84 13.23 2.64
C HIS A 23 11.75 14.26 1.95
N TYR A 24 13.05 14.23 2.26
CA TYR A 24 14.06 14.87 1.43
C TYR A 24 14.13 14.15 0.07
N SER A 25 13.58 14.77 -0.97
CA SER A 25 14.05 14.52 -2.33
C SER A 25 13.87 15.76 -3.21
N ASP A 26 15.00 16.47 -3.37
CA ASP A 26 15.46 17.28 -4.53
C ASP A 26 14.48 18.07 -5.42
N SER A 27 13.28 18.37 -4.95
CA SER A 27 12.34 19.24 -5.65
C SER A 27 11.46 19.95 -4.62
N ASN A 28 11.27 21.25 -4.81
CA ASN A 28 10.53 22.21 -3.97
C ASN A 28 9.02 21.89 -3.79
N ARG A 29 8.66 20.65 -3.46
CA ARG A 29 7.29 20.23 -3.17
C ARG A 29 7.27 19.47 -1.85
N GLU A 30 7.29 20.22 -0.75
CA GLU A 30 6.99 19.72 0.60
C GLU A 30 5.69 18.91 0.52
N GLY A 31 5.83 17.59 0.57
CA GLY A 31 4.73 16.66 0.69
C GLY A 31 4.68 16.21 2.14
N HIS A 32 3.69 16.68 2.88
CA HIS A 32 3.44 16.19 4.22
C HIS A 32 2.66 14.88 4.13
N ASP A 33 3.18 13.82 4.75
CA ASP A 33 2.43 12.59 4.99
C ASP A 33 1.53 12.79 6.21
N ASN A 34 0.23 13.04 5.97
CA ASN A 34 -0.75 13.19 7.04
C ASN A 34 -1.28 11.85 7.58
N ALA A 35 -0.78 10.71 7.10
CA ALA A 35 -1.25 9.41 7.55
C ALA A 35 -0.86 9.12 9.00
N VAL A 36 -1.68 8.33 9.70
CA VAL A 36 -1.41 7.80 11.04
C VAL A 36 -0.25 6.81 10.99
N GLY A 37 0.99 7.30 11.04
CA GLY A 37 2.21 6.52 10.81
C GLY A 37 2.40 5.36 11.81
N VAL A 38 1.85 5.46 13.02
CA VAL A 38 1.91 4.37 14.01
C VAL A 38 1.11 3.14 13.57
N LEU A 39 -0.01 3.32 12.86
CA LEU A 39 -0.78 2.21 12.29
C LEU A 39 -0.08 1.60 11.07
N ASN A 40 0.54 2.43 10.21
CA ASN A 40 1.37 1.98 9.10
C ASN A 40 2.49 1.06 9.60
N ARG A 41 3.14 1.44 10.71
CA ARG A 41 4.23 0.66 11.28
C ARG A 41 3.75 -0.65 11.90
N ALA A 42 2.63 -0.65 12.63
CA ALA A 42 2.03 -1.89 13.14
C ALA A 42 1.67 -2.85 12.00
N ALA A 43 1.08 -2.34 10.91
CA ALA A 43 0.75 -3.13 9.73
C ALA A 43 1.99 -3.70 9.02
N THR A 44 3.06 -2.91 8.89
CA THR A 44 4.34 -3.35 8.29
C THR A 44 4.93 -4.56 9.02
N TYR A 45 4.78 -4.63 10.34
CA TYR A 45 5.32 -5.70 11.17
C TYR A 45 4.32 -6.83 11.45
N ASP A 46 3.12 -6.80 10.85
CA ASP A 46 2.05 -7.77 11.09
C ASP A 46 1.66 -7.87 12.59
N ASP A 47 1.74 -6.76 13.33
CA ASP A 47 1.47 -6.71 14.77
C ASP A 47 0.01 -6.32 15.04
N VAL A 48 -0.89 -7.28 14.85
CA VAL A 48 -2.34 -7.12 15.10
C VAL A 48 -2.62 -6.66 16.53
N ASP A 49 -1.87 -7.17 17.50
CA ASP A 49 -2.03 -6.86 18.93
C ASP A 49 -1.72 -5.40 19.24
N ILE A 50 -0.72 -4.80 18.59
CA ILE A 50 -0.42 -3.37 18.70
C ILE A 50 -1.41 -2.55 17.87
N LEU A 51 -1.77 -3.01 16.67
CA LEU A 51 -2.71 -2.32 15.81
C LEU A 51 -4.07 -2.13 16.50
N ASP A 52 -4.64 -3.20 17.04
CA ASP A 52 -5.90 -3.14 17.80
C ASP A 52 -5.79 -2.26 19.04
N HIS A 53 -4.64 -2.31 19.71
CA HIS A 53 -4.40 -1.47 20.88
C HIS A 53 -4.36 0.02 20.52
N LEU A 54 -3.72 0.38 19.40
CA LEU A 54 -3.71 1.75 18.89
C LEU A 54 -5.12 2.21 18.51
N VAL A 55 -5.89 1.37 17.82
CA VAL A 55 -7.28 1.69 17.46
C VAL A 55 -8.17 1.84 18.69
N ALA A 56 -8.02 0.97 19.69
CA ALA A 56 -8.72 1.08 20.98
C ALA A 56 -8.39 2.38 21.74
N ARG A 57 -7.24 3.00 21.44
CA ARG A 57 -6.80 4.28 21.98
C ARG A 57 -7.17 5.48 21.09
N GLY A 58 -7.94 5.26 20.03
CA GLY A 58 -8.47 6.31 19.15
C GLY A 58 -7.65 6.56 17.89
N ALA A 59 -6.70 5.69 17.55
CA ALA A 59 -6.08 5.73 16.22
C ALA A 59 -7.15 5.43 15.16
N GLU A 60 -7.13 6.15 14.04
CA GLU A 60 -8.13 6.01 12.97
C GLU A 60 -7.56 5.24 11.78
N PRO A 61 -7.92 3.94 11.58
CA PRO A 61 -7.44 3.15 10.46
C PRO A 61 -7.70 3.76 9.08
N THR A 62 -8.82 4.46 8.95
CA THR A 62 -9.22 5.15 7.71
C THR A 62 -8.39 6.38 7.40
N HIS A 63 -7.59 6.90 8.34
CA HIS A 63 -6.63 7.99 8.11
C HIS A 63 -5.19 7.46 8.05
N SER A 64 -5.01 6.16 7.77
CA SER A 64 -3.70 5.53 7.67
C SER A 64 -3.48 4.89 6.30
N ASN A 65 -2.22 4.67 5.93
CA ASN A 65 -1.82 3.84 4.80
C ASN A 65 -1.54 2.40 5.26
N ALA A 66 -2.16 1.95 6.36
CA ALA A 66 -1.90 0.64 6.94
C ALA A 66 -2.09 -0.50 5.93
N LEU A 67 -3.05 -0.37 5.00
CA LEU A 67 -3.28 -1.38 3.97
C LEU A 67 -2.13 -1.44 2.95
N HIS A 68 -1.58 -0.30 2.53
CA HIS A 68 -0.39 -0.22 1.67
C HIS A 68 0.84 -0.82 2.35
N HIS A 69 1.00 -0.55 3.65
CA HIS A 69 2.09 -1.07 4.46
C HIS A 69 1.93 -2.56 4.82
N ALA A 70 0.71 -3.10 4.75
CA ALA A 70 0.43 -4.52 4.93
C ALA A 70 0.83 -5.38 3.72
N ALA A 71 1.39 -4.79 2.65
CA ALA A 71 1.77 -5.48 1.41
C ALA A 71 2.68 -6.70 1.59
N MET A 72 3.39 -6.81 2.70
CA MET A 72 4.24 -7.97 3.02
C MET A 72 3.50 -9.09 3.75
N SER A 73 2.28 -8.85 4.24
CA SER A 73 1.49 -9.79 5.04
C SER A 73 0.06 -9.93 4.52
N PHE A 74 -0.24 -11.09 3.94
CA PHE A 74 -1.61 -11.41 3.50
C PHE A 74 -2.59 -11.53 4.69
N THR A 75 -2.10 -11.91 5.88
CA THR A 75 -2.89 -11.97 7.12
C THR A 75 -3.30 -10.57 7.56
N MET A 76 -2.37 -9.61 7.57
CA MET A 76 -2.67 -8.23 7.90
C MET A 76 -3.62 -7.60 6.85
N VAL A 77 -3.43 -7.86 5.56
CA VAL A 77 -4.36 -7.40 4.50
C VAL A 77 -5.78 -7.88 4.78
N ALA A 78 -5.97 -9.18 4.99
CA ALA A 78 -7.28 -9.76 5.27
C ALA A 78 -7.88 -9.21 6.57
N TYR A 79 -7.04 -9.00 7.59
CA TYR A 79 -7.43 -8.44 8.88
C TYR A 79 -7.93 -7.00 8.75
N LEU A 80 -7.19 -6.14 8.05
CA LEU A 80 -7.51 -4.73 7.86
C LEU A 80 -8.81 -4.54 7.07
N ILE A 81 -8.97 -5.26 5.95
CA ILE A 81 -10.20 -5.19 5.13
C ILE A 81 -11.37 -5.83 5.90
N GLY A 82 -11.15 -6.95 6.55
CA GLY A 82 -12.17 -7.70 7.28
C GLY A 82 -12.75 -6.95 8.48
N ASN A 83 -11.88 -6.39 9.33
CA ASN A 83 -12.27 -5.79 10.61
C ASN A 83 -12.48 -4.28 10.54
N TYR A 84 -11.65 -3.57 9.79
CA TYR A 84 -11.71 -2.11 9.70
C TYR A 84 -12.37 -1.58 8.43
N LYS A 85 -12.78 -2.47 7.52
CA LYS A 85 -13.48 -2.13 6.27
C LYS A 85 -12.70 -1.10 5.44
N LEU A 86 -11.37 -1.18 5.47
CA LEU A 86 -10.53 -0.31 4.67
C LEU A 86 -10.83 -0.54 3.19
N ASP A 87 -10.86 0.55 2.43
CA ASP A 87 -11.02 0.50 0.98
C ASP A 87 -9.81 -0.22 0.36
N VAL A 88 -10.08 -1.30 -0.35
CA VAL A 88 -9.03 -2.10 -1.02
C VAL A 88 -8.33 -1.33 -2.13
N ASN A 89 -8.98 -0.27 -2.64
CA ASN A 89 -8.47 0.62 -3.70
C ASN A 89 -8.03 1.99 -3.16
N ALA A 90 -7.79 2.09 -1.85
CA ALA A 90 -7.31 3.30 -1.19
C ALA A 90 -6.09 3.91 -1.91
N ASP A 91 -6.17 5.16 -2.34
CA ASP A 91 -5.00 5.88 -2.87
C ASP A 91 -4.12 6.39 -1.71
N ASP A 92 -2.81 6.26 -1.84
CA ASP A 92 -1.81 6.66 -0.84
C ASP A 92 -1.47 8.16 -0.89
N SER A 93 -2.14 8.93 -1.75
CA SER A 93 -1.79 10.32 -2.04
C SER A 93 -1.87 11.21 -0.78
N ARG A 94 -0.66 11.58 -0.30
CA ARG A 94 -0.33 12.68 0.64
C ARG A 94 -1.38 12.97 1.74
N GLY A 95 -1.82 11.95 2.47
CA GLY A 95 -2.54 12.22 3.71
C GLY A 95 -3.32 11.09 4.39
N GLY A 96 -3.26 9.86 3.88
CA GLY A 96 -4.29 8.88 4.22
C GLY A 96 -5.60 9.25 3.53
N LEU A 97 -6.16 8.29 2.80
CA LEU A 97 -7.49 8.29 2.17
C LEU A 97 -8.21 9.66 2.01
N ASN A 98 -8.34 10.08 0.74
CA ASN A 98 -9.27 11.09 0.17
C ASN A 98 -8.80 12.53 -0.02
N ALA A 99 -7.51 12.84 -0.09
CA ALA A 99 -7.07 14.09 -0.70
C ALA A 99 -6.96 13.91 -2.22
N GLN A 100 -8.02 14.27 -2.98
CA GLN A 100 -7.91 14.38 -4.44
C GLN A 100 -6.71 15.27 -4.78
N THR A 101 -5.60 14.67 -5.18
CA THR A 101 -4.45 15.40 -5.69
C THR A 101 -4.11 14.92 -7.09
N LEU A 102 -3.98 15.91 -7.96
CA LEU A 102 -3.69 15.82 -9.38
C LEU A 102 -2.35 15.12 -9.59
N GLY A 103 -2.39 13.88 -10.05
CA GLY A 103 -1.22 13.08 -10.42
C GLY A 103 -0.84 12.08 -9.34
N SER A 104 -1.67 11.05 -9.14
CA SER A 104 -1.22 9.86 -8.45
C SER A 104 -0.19 9.17 -9.34
N GLY A 105 1.02 8.95 -8.81
CA GLY A 105 2.04 8.14 -9.49
C GLY A 105 1.62 6.67 -9.48
N PRO A 106 2.36 5.78 -10.14
CA PRO A 106 2.05 4.34 -10.20
C PRO A 106 2.10 3.63 -8.84
N TRP A 107 2.27 4.35 -7.72
CA TRP A 107 2.42 3.79 -6.37
C TRP A 107 1.17 3.96 -5.50
N GLY A 108 0.10 4.57 -6.04
CA GLY A 108 -1.09 4.97 -5.28
C GLY A 108 -1.87 3.85 -4.59
N CYS A 109 -2.04 2.70 -5.24
CA CYS A 109 -2.99 1.69 -4.78
C CYS A 109 -2.32 0.60 -3.93
N PRO A 110 -3.04 -0.05 -2.98
CA PRO A 110 -2.46 -1.07 -2.11
C PRO A 110 -1.96 -2.29 -2.89
N LEU A 111 -2.54 -2.60 -4.05
CA LEU A 111 -2.13 -3.70 -4.94
C LEU A 111 -0.72 -3.52 -5.53
N ASN A 112 -0.28 -2.28 -5.71
CA ASN A 112 0.99 -1.99 -6.39
C ASN A 112 2.21 -2.39 -5.55
N TYR A 113 2.09 -2.31 -4.23
CA TYR A 113 3.16 -2.66 -3.28
C TYR A 113 3.50 -4.16 -3.27
N PRO A 114 2.56 -5.11 -3.09
CA PRO A 114 2.90 -6.52 -3.12
C PRO A 114 3.32 -6.96 -4.52
N VAL A 115 2.81 -6.34 -5.59
CA VAL A 115 3.29 -6.57 -6.96
C VAL A 115 4.75 -6.14 -7.11
N SER A 116 5.11 -4.96 -6.61
CA SER A 116 6.50 -4.48 -6.67
C SER A 116 7.47 -5.31 -5.85
N ASN A 117 6.98 -6.04 -4.85
CA ASN A 117 7.76 -6.94 -3.99
C ASN A 117 7.64 -8.42 -4.39
N SER A 118 6.91 -8.72 -5.47
CA SER A 118 6.61 -10.09 -5.91
C SER A 118 5.93 -10.98 -4.85
N ASN A 119 5.14 -10.39 -3.95
CA ASN A 119 4.40 -11.10 -2.91
C ASN A 119 3.04 -11.60 -3.43
N LEU A 120 3.06 -12.73 -4.12
CA LEU A 120 1.87 -13.30 -4.78
C LEU A 120 0.70 -13.57 -3.83
N LEU A 121 0.94 -13.93 -2.56
CA LEU A 121 -0.12 -14.20 -1.59
C LEU A 121 -0.88 -12.92 -1.20
N ALA A 122 -0.16 -11.81 -1.03
CA ALA A 122 -0.79 -10.52 -0.78
C ALA A 122 -1.50 -9.98 -2.02
N VAL A 123 -0.95 -10.19 -3.22
CA VAL A 123 -1.62 -9.88 -4.50
C VAL A 123 -2.94 -10.63 -4.62
N GLU A 124 -2.92 -11.96 -4.43
CA GLU A 124 -4.13 -12.80 -4.48
C GLU A 124 -5.17 -12.38 -3.44
N SER A 125 -4.72 -12.07 -2.21
CA SER A 125 -5.61 -11.59 -1.14
C SER A 125 -6.30 -10.28 -1.53
N LEU A 126 -5.56 -9.28 -2.00
CA LEU A 126 -6.13 -7.99 -2.43
C LEU A 126 -7.09 -8.16 -3.60
N LEU A 127 -6.73 -8.93 -4.63
CA LEU A 127 -7.61 -9.22 -5.77
C LEU A 127 -8.91 -9.93 -5.34
N LYS A 128 -8.83 -10.86 -4.38
CA LYS A 128 -10.00 -11.53 -3.79
C LYS A 128 -10.95 -10.55 -3.10
N TYR A 129 -10.41 -9.48 -2.53
CA TYR A 129 -11.20 -8.41 -1.90
C TYR A 129 -11.65 -7.32 -2.88
N GLY A 130 -11.38 -7.46 -4.18
CA GLY A 130 -11.85 -6.55 -5.22
C GLY A 130 -10.87 -5.44 -5.59
N ALA A 131 -9.57 -5.62 -5.33
CA ALA A 131 -8.55 -4.68 -5.78
C ALA A 131 -8.59 -4.51 -7.30
N GLU A 132 -8.56 -3.26 -7.75
CA GLU A 132 -8.41 -2.91 -9.15
C GLU A 132 -6.96 -3.15 -9.60
N VAL A 133 -6.83 -3.79 -10.76
CA VAL A 133 -5.53 -4.18 -11.30
C VAL A 133 -4.68 -2.98 -11.76
N GLY A 134 -5.30 -1.89 -12.23
CA GLY A 134 -4.63 -0.63 -12.61
C GLY A 134 -3.29 -0.82 -13.33
N ASP A 135 -2.28 -0.07 -12.90
CA ASP A 135 -0.91 -0.07 -13.44
C ASP A 135 -0.07 -1.28 -12.98
N SER A 136 -0.63 -2.22 -12.21
CA SER A 136 0.13 -3.33 -11.63
C SER A 136 0.93 -4.15 -12.65
N PRO A 137 0.47 -4.38 -13.90
CA PRO A 137 1.29 -5.06 -14.89
C PRO A 137 2.55 -4.28 -15.27
N ALA A 138 2.44 -2.97 -15.51
CA ALA A 138 3.58 -2.13 -15.83
C ALA A 138 4.59 -2.10 -14.66
N ILE A 139 4.10 -2.09 -13.43
CA ILE A 139 4.94 -2.15 -12.22
C ILE A 139 5.69 -3.48 -12.14
N ALA A 140 5.00 -4.60 -12.33
CA ALA A 140 5.61 -5.93 -12.32
C ALA A 140 6.75 -6.02 -13.35
N ILE A 141 6.53 -5.50 -14.57
CA ILE A 141 7.58 -5.42 -15.60
C ILE A 141 8.73 -4.53 -15.16
N SER A 142 8.46 -3.32 -14.69
CA SER A 142 9.51 -2.37 -14.29
C SER A 142 10.43 -2.90 -13.19
N LYS A 143 9.94 -3.86 -12.38
CA LYS A 143 10.68 -4.55 -11.32
C LYS A 143 11.27 -5.89 -11.74
N GLY A 144 11.03 -6.35 -12.97
CA GLY A 144 11.47 -7.67 -13.44
C GLY A 144 10.71 -8.84 -12.79
N HIS A 145 9.55 -8.57 -12.19
CA HIS A 145 8.74 -9.54 -11.45
C HIS A 145 7.69 -10.21 -12.34
N ALA A 146 8.14 -10.82 -13.45
CA ALA A 146 7.26 -11.49 -14.42
C ALA A 146 6.27 -12.50 -13.80
N PRO A 147 6.59 -13.28 -12.75
CA PRO A 147 5.61 -14.16 -12.10
C PRO A 147 4.39 -13.41 -11.51
N SER A 148 4.58 -12.15 -11.11
CA SER A 148 3.53 -11.30 -10.54
C SER A 148 2.59 -10.71 -11.58
N LEU A 149 2.87 -10.86 -12.89
CA LEU A 149 1.98 -10.44 -13.97
C LEU A 149 0.77 -11.36 -14.12
N LYS A 150 0.96 -12.65 -13.83
CA LYS A 150 -0.06 -13.64 -14.11
C LYS A 150 -1.36 -13.34 -13.36
N LEU A 151 -1.26 -12.99 -12.07
CA LEU A 151 -2.45 -12.71 -11.25
C LEU A 151 -3.24 -11.48 -11.75
N PRO A 152 -2.64 -10.30 -11.97
CA PRO A 152 -3.34 -9.18 -12.61
C PRO A 152 -3.94 -9.51 -13.98
N LEU A 153 -3.22 -10.21 -14.85
CA LEU A 153 -3.71 -10.59 -16.18
C LEU A 153 -4.90 -11.56 -16.11
N ASP A 154 -4.83 -12.56 -15.22
CA ASP A 154 -5.93 -13.50 -14.95
C ASP A 154 -7.17 -12.75 -14.40
N HIS A 155 -6.98 -11.57 -13.80
CA HIS A 155 -8.01 -10.67 -13.30
C HIS A 155 -8.40 -9.54 -14.29
N GLY A 156 -7.99 -9.64 -15.55
CA GLY A 156 -8.45 -8.77 -16.63
C GLY A 156 -7.66 -7.48 -16.81
N ALA A 157 -6.42 -7.40 -16.30
CA ALA A 157 -5.55 -6.25 -16.54
C ALA A 157 -5.22 -6.10 -18.03
N ASP A 158 -5.22 -4.85 -18.53
CA ASP A 158 -4.80 -4.55 -19.88
C ASP A 158 -3.28 -4.76 -20.02
N SER A 159 -2.89 -5.58 -20.98
CA SER A 159 -1.50 -5.89 -21.26
C SER A 159 -0.79 -4.84 -22.12
N SER A 160 -1.52 -3.89 -22.70
CA SER A 160 -0.97 -2.87 -23.61
C SER A 160 0.10 -2.00 -22.94
N GLU A 161 -0.15 -1.53 -21.73
CA GLU A 161 0.81 -0.71 -20.96
C GLU A 161 2.02 -1.52 -20.47
N ALA A 162 1.82 -2.79 -20.11
CA ALA A 162 2.91 -3.69 -19.76
C ALA A 162 3.83 -3.95 -20.96
N LEU A 163 3.25 -4.15 -22.15
CA LEU A 163 3.98 -4.32 -23.40
C LEU A 163 4.78 -3.06 -23.76
N ASP A 164 4.17 -1.87 -23.69
CA ASP A 164 4.89 -0.60 -23.89
C ASP A 164 6.07 -0.45 -22.92
N THR A 165 5.82 -0.72 -21.64
CA THR A 165 6.85 -0.65 -20.59
C THR A 165 7.97 -1.64 -20.85
N ALA A 166 7.66 -2.88 -21.22
CA ALA A 166 8.66 -3.91 -21.52
C ALA A 166 9.53 -3.55 -22.73
N VAL A 167 8.94 -2.99 -23.79
CA VAL A 167 9.69 -2.50 -24.95
C VAL A 167 10.60 -1.34 -24.55
N ARG A 168 10.09 -0.37 -23.79
CA ARG A 168 10.86 0.80 -23.33
C ARG A 168 12.03 0.41 -22.42
N MET A 169 11.88 -0.65 -21.62
CA MET A 169 12.87 -1.10 -20.64
C MET A 169 13.74 -2.28 -21.13
N ASP A 170 13.57 -2.73 -22.37
CA ASP A 170 14.24 -3.91 -22.93
C ASP A 170 14.01 -5.21 -22.11
N PHE A 171 12.82 -5.33 -21.52
CA PHE A 171 12.37 -6.47 -20.71
C PHE A 171 11.36 -7.36 -21.45
N VAL A 172 11.60 -7.56 -22.75
CA VAL A 172 10.69 -8.29 -23.65
C VAL A 172 10.41 -9.72 -23.15
N ASP A 173 11.42 -10.38 -22.56
CA ASP A 173 11.26 -11.71 -21.97
C ASP A 173 10.31 -11.73 -20.76
N SER A 174 10.26 -10.64 -19.98
CA SER A 174 9.38 -10.52 -18.82
C SER A 174 7.92 -10.35 -19.20
N CYS A 175 7.62 -9.89 -20.42
CA CYS A 175 6.27 -9.65 -20.93
C CYS A 175 5.70 -10.83 -21.75
N LYS A 176 6.35 -11.99 -21.79
CA LYS A 176 5.80 -13.19 -22.47
C LYS A 176 4.38 -13.57 -22.03
N PRO A 177 3.98 -13.42 -20.75
CA PRO A 177 2.60 -13.68 -20.33
C PRO A 177 1.54 -12.75 -20.94
N CYS A 178 1.95 -11.64 -21.57
CA CYS A 178 1.08 -10.64 -22.18
C CYS A 178 0.73 -10.93 -23.67
N LEU A 179 1.31 -11.98 -24.25
CA LEU A 179 1.16 -12.39 -25.66
C LEU A 179 0.26 -13.62 -25.79
#